data_AF-A0A328RQV2-F1
#
_entry.id   AF-A0A328RQV2-F1
#
_cell.length_a   1.000
_cell.length_b   1.000
_cell.length_c   1.000
_cell.angle_alpha   90.00
_cell.angle_beta   90.00
_cell.angle_gamma   90.00
#
_symmetry.space_group_name_H-M   'P 1'
#
loop_
_entity.id
_entity.type
_entity.pdbx_description
1 polymer ?
#
loop_
_entity_poly.entity_id
_entity_poly.type
_entity_poly.pdbx_seq_one_letter_code
_entity_poly.pdbx_strand_id
1 'polypeptide(L)'
;MDFNKVTKGKAVPLGIIIIIITYLISGSSSSILPFVFITGILVGIMKNEEVAESTVAAFLSTLIGAVVATIISLIMMYMSYGSIYFTYMLYSSLYSLVFYIIAGTIGGVIGYYVYQELDIKK
;
A
#
# COMPACT_ATOMS: atom_id res chain seq x y z
N MET A 1 3.27 17.26 -13.37
CA MET A 1 3.94 16.05 -12.84
C MET A 1 4.05 15.04 -13.96
N ASP A 2 5.22 14.45 -14.18
CA ASP A 2 5.44 13.47 -15.25
C ASP A 2 5.23 12.05 -14.72
N PHE A 3 4.10 11.42 -15.08
CA PHE A 3 3.74 10.07 -14.63
C PHE A 3 4.79 9.01 -15.01
N ASN A 4 5.53 9.23 -16.11
CA ASN A 4 6.60 8.32 -16.49
C ASN A 4 7.73 8.35 -15.47
N LYS A 5 8.05 9.49 -14.85
CA LYS A 5 9.08 9.56 -13.80
C LYS A 5 8.67 8.82 -12.54
N VAL A 6 7.41 8.94 -12.13
CA VAL A 6 6.85 8.34 -10.91
C VAL A 6 6.85 6.81 -11.00
N THR A 7 6.42 6.29 -12.14
CA THR A 7 6.32 4.84 -12.41
C THR A 7 7.65 4.21 -12.84
N LYS A 8 8.62 5.03 -13.28
CA LYS A 8 9.97 4.58 -13.60
C LYS A 8 10.72 4.18 -12.34
N GLY A 9 11.28 2.98 -12.39
CA GLY A 9 12.01 2.35 -11.28
C GLY A 9 11.22 1.21 -10.65
N LYS A 10 11.73 0.70 -9.53
CA LYS A 10 11.16 -0.50 -8.87
C LYS A 10 10.27 -0.18 -7.66
N ALA A 11 10.18 1.09 -7.24
CA ALA A 11 9.50 1.49 -6.00
C ALA A 11 8.01 1.09 -5.96
N VAL A 12 7.24 1.43 -7.00
CA VAL A 12 5.80 1.09 -7.06
C VAL A 12 5.58 -0.43 -7.12
N PRO A 13 6.23 -1.20 -8.04
CA PRO A 13 6.11 -2.65 -8.05
C PRO A 13 6.51 -3.32 -6.73
N LEU A 14 7.62 -2.88 -6.11
CA LEU A 14 8.07 -3.42 -4.82
C LEU A 14 7.06 -3.13 -3.71
N GLY A 15 6.51 -1.92 -3.64
CA GLY A 15 5.48 -1.57 -2.67
C GLY A 15 4.25 -2.47 -2.79
N ILE A 16 3.78 -2.74 -4.01
CA ILE A 16 2.66 -3.65 -4.26
C ILE A 16 2.98 -5.06 -3.72
N ILE A 17 4.16 -5.58 -4.05
CA ILE A 17 4.60 -6.91 -3.62
C ILE A 17 4.70 -7.01 -2.10
N ILE A 18 5.26 -6.00 -1.43
CA ILE A 18 5.37 -5.97 0.04
C ILE A 18 3.96 -6.06 0.65
N ILE A 19 3.01 -5.24 0.22
CA ILE A 19 1.63 -5.26 0.75
C ILE A 19 1.00 -6.66 0.60
N ILE A 20 1.14 -7.28 -0.56
CA ILE A 20 0.58 -8.62 -0.81
C ILE A 20 1.23 -9.67 0.09
N ILE A 21 2.56 -9.68 0.17
CA ILE A 21 3.29 -10.64 1.01
C ILE A 21 2.91 -10.47 2.48
N THR A 22 2.90 -9.24 2.98
CA THR A 22 2.57 -8.99 4.38
C THR A 22 1.12 -9.35 4.70
N TYR A 23 0.19 -9.11 3.78
CA TYR A 23 -1.18 -9.60 3.90
C TYR A 23 -1.22 -11.14 4.02
N LEU A 24 -0.54 -11.87 3.14
CA LEU A 24 -0.52 -13.34 3.15
C LEU A 24 0.10 -13.90 4.44
N ILE A 25 1.21 -13.30 4.91
CA ILE A 25 1.87 -13.70 6.16
C ILE A 25 1.00 -13.39 7.38
N SER A 26 0.21 -12.32 7.34
CA SER A 26 -0.66 -11.94 8.46
C SER A 26 -1.83 -12.90 8.72
N GLY A 27 -2.00 -13.94 7.90
CA GLY A 27 -3.01 -14.98 8.11
C GLY A 27 -4.44 -14.44 8.14
N SER A 28 -4.71 -13.40 7.34
CA SER A 28 -6.00 -12.69 7.31
C SER A 28 -6.33 -11.91 8.60
N SER A 29 -5.30 -11.36 9.27
CA SER A 29 -5.48 -10.37 10.33
C SER A 29 -6.47 -9.27 9.93
N SER A 30 -7.25 -8.79 10.90
CA SER A 30 -8.35 -7.83 10.71
C SER A 30 -7.92 -6.48 10.15
N SER A 31 -6.63 -6.14 10.19
CA SER A 31 -6.13 -4.90 9.60
C SER A 31 -4.67 -5.02 9.15
N ILE A 32 -4.42 -4.75 7.87
CA ILE A 32 -3.06 -4.60 7.31
C ILE A 32 -2.58 -3.14 7.35
N LEU A 33 -3.33 -2.23 7.99
CA LEU A 33 -3.09 -0.80 7.96
C LEU A 33 -1.66 -0.39 8.38
N PRO A 34 -1.08 -0.94 9.47
CA PRO A 34 0.28 -0.59 9.87
C PRO A 34 1.31 -0.97 8.80
N PHE A 35 1.11 -2.10 8.12
CA PHE A 35 2.01 -2.58 7.07
C PHE A 35 1.91 -1.73 5.80
N VAL A 36 0.69 -1.31 5.45
CA VAL A 36 0.47 -0.39 4.33
C VAL A 36 1.15 0.96 4.61
N PHE A 37 1.03 1.48 5.84
CA PHE A 37 1.71 2.70 6.25
C PHE A 37 3.25 2.60 6.14
N ILE A 38 3.83 1.52 6.70
CA ILE A 38 5.28 1.27 6.60
C ILE A 38 5.72 1.12 5.14
N THR A 39 4.92 0.43 4.32
CA THR A 39 5.22 0.30 2.89
C THR A 39 5.21 1.64 2.19
N GLY A 40 4.26 2.52 2.54
CA GLY A 40 4.25 3.91 2.08
C GLY A 40 5.55 4.62 2.41
N ILE A 41 6.04 4.51 3.65
CA ILE A 41 7.34 5.07 4.08
C ILE A 41 8.48 4.54 3.22
N LEU A 42 8.56 3.22 3.02
CA LEU A 42 9.62 2.61 2.21
C LEU A 42 9.58 3.09 0.76
N VAL A 43 8.40 3.13 0.15
CA VAL A 43 8.23 3.67 -1.21
C VAL A 43 8.64 5.13 -1.27
N GLY A 44 8.32 5.91 -0.24
CA GLY A 44 8.70 7.32 -0.18
C GLY A 44 10.20 7.55 -0.04
N ILE A 45 10.87 6.71 0.74
CA ILE A 45 12.34 6.68 0.85
C ILE A 45 12.97 6.32 -0.50
N MET A 46 12.39 5.37 -1.24
CA MET A 46 12.88 4.95 -2.56
C MET A 46 12.65 5.99 -3.65
N LYS A 47 11.57 6.79 -3.54
CA LYS A 47 11.23 7.89 -4.44
C LYS A 47 11.40 9.22 -3.72
N ASN A 48 12.65 9.66 -3.62
CA ASN A 48 13.06 10.78 -2.79
C ASN A 48 13.48 12.05 -3.56
N GLU A 49 13.33 12.07 -4.90
CA GLU A 49 13.69 13.23 -5.73
C GLU A 49 12.78 14.43 -5.44
N GLU A 50 11.46 14.22 -5.47
CA GLU A 50 10.44 15.24 -5.18
C GLU A 50 9.34 14.66 -4.27
N VAL A 51 8.82 15.48 -3.35
CA VAL A 51 7.69 15.10 -2.46
C VAL A 51 6.50 14.60 -3.28
N ALA A 52 6.19 15.29 -4.39
CA ALA A 52 5.07 14.94 -5.25
C ALA A 52 5.24 13.55 -5.88
N GLU A 53 6.43 13.23 -6.40
CA GLU A 53 6.71 11.91 -6.97
C GLU A 53 6.63 10.81 -5.92
N SER A 54 7.18 11.07 -4.73
CA SER A 54 7.14 10.19 -3.56
C SER A 54 5.71 9.84 -3.15
N THR A 55 4.89 10.88 -3.01
CA THR A 55 3.49 10.79 -2.59
C THR A 55 2.67 10.00 -3.60
N VAL A 56 2.82 10.28 -4.88
CA VAL A 56 2.05 9.58 -5.92
C VAL A 56 2.54 8.15 -6.11
N ALA A 57 3.84 7.87 -5.98
CA ALA A 57 4.34 6.50 -6.01
C ALA A 57 3.76 5.67 -4.85
N ALA A 58 3.71 6.23 -3.63
CA ALA A 58 3.11 5.57 -2.48
C ALA A 58 1.59 5.40 -2.64
N PHE A 59 0.90 6.41 -3.18
CA PHE A 59 -0.52 6.30 -3.51
C PHE A 59 -0.79 5.15 -4.49
N LEU A 60 -0.04 5.07 -5.59
CA LEU A 60 -0.21 4.02 -6.60
C LEU A 60 0.08 2.63 -6.05
N SER A 61 1.17 2.48 -5.28
CA SER A 61 1.54 1.19 -4.71
C SER A 61 0.49 0.69 -3.70
N THR A 62 -0.03 1.59 -2.87
CA THR A 62 -1.00 1.27 -1.83
C THR A 62 -2.39 1.04 -2.40
N LEU A 63 -2.81 1.82 -3.41
CA LEU A 63 -4.05 1.59 -4.15
C LEU A 63 -4.04 0.19 -4.80
N ILE A 64 -3.03 -0.10 -5.62
CA ILE A 64 -2.97 -1.38 -6.35
C ILE A 64 -2.79 -2.55 -5.37
N GLY A 65 -1.87 -2.42 -4.41
CA GLY A 65 -1.62 -3.44 -3.40
C GLY A 65 -2.85 -3.75 -2.54
N ALA A 66 -3.57 -2.72 -2.07
CA ALA A 66 -4.78 -2.89 -1.27
C ALA A 66 -5.93 -3.51 -2.07
N VAL A 67 -6.11 -3.13 -3.33
CA VAL A 67 -7.11 -3.75 -4.21
C VAL A 67 -6.82 -5.23 -4.40
N VAL A 68 -5.57 -5.60 -4.71
CA VAL A 68 -5.18 -7.00 -4.89
C VAL A 68 -5.36 -7.80 -3.60
N ALA A 69 -4.90 -7.26 -2.46
CA ALA A 69 -5.08 -7.90 -1.15
C ALA A 69 -6.57 -8.10 -0.79
N THR A 70 -7.43 -7.14 -1.16
CA THR A 70 -8.88 -7.23 -0.97
C THR A 70 -9.48 -8.34 -1.83
N ILE A 71 -9.10 -8.44 -3.10
CA ILE A 71 -9.57 -9.51 -4.00
C ILE A 71 -9.18 -10.88 -3.44
N ILE A 72 -7.92 -11.06 -3.00
CA ILE A 72 -7.46 -12.31 -2.38
C ILE A 72 -8.29 -12.62 -1.13
N SER A 73 -8.51 -11.63 -0.27
CA SER A 73 -9.33 -11.79 0.94
C SER A 73 -10.73 -12.29 0.62
N LEU A 74 -11.38 -11.68 -0.36
CA LEU A 74 -12.74 -12.02 -0.76
C LEU A 74 -12.83 -13.45 -1.33
N ILE A 75 -11.86 -13.86 -2.15
CA ILE A 75 -11.79 -15.22 -2.68
C ILE A 75 -11.65 -16.24 -1.54
N MET A 76 -10.70 -16.00 -0.62
CA MET A 76 -10.49 -16.88 0.53
C MET A 76 -11.75 -16.98 1.38
N MET A 77 -12.46 -15.87 1.59
CA MET A 77 -13.66 -15.86 2.43
C MET A 77 -14.86 -16.53 1.80
N TYR A 78 -15.02 -16.39 0.50
CA TYR A 78 -16.00 -17.17 -0.25
C TYR A 78 -15.74 -18.68 -0.12
N MET A 79 -14.47 -19.09 -0.25
CA MET A 79 -14.09 -20.50 -0.15
C MET A 79 -14.25 -21.08 1.26
N SER A 80 -13.99 -20.29 2.31
CA SER A 80 -14.05 -20.77 3.69
C SER A 80 -15.45 -20.71 4.32
N TYR A 81 -16.24 -19.67 4.03
CA TYR A 81 -17.49 -19.38 4.76
C TYR A 81 -18.72 -19.20 3.86
N GLY A 82 -18.55 -19.28 2.54
CA GLY A 82 -19.64 -19.17 1.57
C GLY A 82 -20.10 -17.73 1.28
N SER A 83 -21.21 -17.61 0.55
CA SER A 83 -21.65 -16.35 -0.06
C SER A 83 -22.14 -15.27 0.90
N ILE A 84 -22.72 -15.66 2.04
CA ILE A 84 -23.29 -14.70 3.02
C ILE A 84 -22.17 -13.86 3.67
N TYR A 85 -21.09 -14.52 4.10
CA TYR A 85 -19.94 -13.84 4.68
C TYR A 85 -19.15 -13.03 3.66
N PHE A 86 -19.15 -13.44 2.39
CA PHE A 86 -18.54 -12.68 1.30
C PHE A 86 -19.13 -11.27 1.16
N THR A 87 -20.46 -11.15 1.13
CA THR A 87 -21.12 -9.84 0.97
C THR A 87 -20.83 -8.92 2.15
N TYR A 88 -20.88 -9.43 3.38
CA TYR A 88 -20.52 -8.67 4.57
C TYR A 88 -19.07 -8.16 4.51
N MET A 89 -18.12 -9.05 4.16
CA MET A 89 -16.70 -8.71 4.06
C MET A 89 -16.42 -7.70 2.94
N LEU A 90 -17.18 -7.75 1.84
CA LEU A 90 -17.03 -6.82 0.72
C LEU A 90 -17.34 -5.38 1.15
N TYR A 91 -18.45 -5.16 1.86
CA TYR A 91 -18.77 -3.82 2.39
C TYR A 91 -17.70 -3.33 3.36
N SER A 92 -17.29 -4.17 4.32
CA SER A 92 -16.25 -3.79 5.29
C SER A 92 -14.90 -3.48 4.61
N SER A 93 -14.51 -4.27 3.61
CA SER A 93 -13.23 -4.11 2.91
C SER A 93 -13.16 -2.80 2.10
N LEU A 94 -14.28 -2.36 1.51
CA LEU A 94 -14.32 -1.09 0.77
C LEU A 94 -14.01 0.11 1.66
N TYR A 95 -14.53 0.13 2.90
CA TYR A 95 -14.19 1.18 3.87
C TYR A 95 -12.72 1.13 4.27
N SER A 96 -12.20 -0.06 4.57
CA SER A 96 -10.78 -0.25 4.93
C SER A 96 -9.82 0.17 3.81
N LEU A 97 -10.21 -0.01 2.54
CA LEU A 97 -9.41 0.35 1.38
C LEU A 97 -9.10 1.86 1.33
N VAL A 98 -10.09 2.70 1.67
CA VAL A 98 -9.89 4.16 1.77
C VAL A 98 -8.84 4.49 2.82
N PHE A 99 -8.92 3.86 4.00
CA PHE A 99 -7.93 4.07 5.06
C PHE A 99 -6.53 3.59 4.69
N TYR A 100 -6.42 2.47 3.96
CA TYR A 100 -5.14 1.97 3.45
C TYR A 100 -4.50 2.96 2.47
N ILE A 101 -5.27 3.52 1.54
CA ILE A 101 -4.75 4.53 0.60
C ILE A 101 -4.26 5.76 1.37
N ILE A 102 -5.06 6.28 2.31
CA ILE A 102 -4.69 7.46 3.10
C ILE A 102 -3.42 7.19 3.89
N ALA A 103 -3.36 6.08 4.63
CA ALA A 103 -2.21 5.70 5.42
C ALA A 103 -0.95 5.53 4.54
N GLY A 104 -1.07 4.83 3.42
CA GLY A 104 0.02 4.65 2.47
C GLY A 104 0.56 5.95 1.90
N THR A 105 -0.35 6.87 1.52
CA THR A 105 0.01 8.18 0.95
C THR A 105 0.71 9.06 2.00
N ILE A 106 0.18 9.12 3.22
CA ILE A 106 0.83 9.81 4.35
C ILE A 106 2.20 9.20 4.63
N GLY A 107 2.30 7.87 4.62
CA GLY A 107 3.56 7.15 4.76
C GLY A 107 4.58 7.59 3.71
N GLY A 108 4.18 7.75 2.45
CA GLY A 108 5.05 8.27 1.37
C GLY A 108 5.63 9.64 1.66
N VAL A 109 4.79 10.58 2.10
CA VAL A 109 5.23 11.93 2.49
C VAL A 109 6.23 11.88 3.64
N ILE A 110 5.93 11.07 4.67
CA ILE A 110 6.83 10.89 5.82
C ILE A 110 8.16 10.26 5.37
N GLY A 111 8.11 9.23 4.52
CA GLY A 111 9.30 8.56 3.99
C GLY A 111 10.21 9.50 3.22
N TYR A 112 9.65 10.42 2.43
CA TYR A 112 10.42 11.48 1.77
C TYR A 112 11.19 12.32 2.79
N TYR A 113 10.50 12.87 3.80
CA TYR A 113 11.14 13.76 4.79
C TYR A 113 12.15 13.01 5.66
N VAL A 114 11.87 11.76 6.02
CA VAL A 114 12.83 10.89 6.72
C VAL A 114 14.11 10.73 5.89
N TYR A 115 13.99 10.49 4.58
CA TYR A 115 15.17 10.38 3.71
C TYR A 115 15.99 11.68 3.63
N GLN A 116 15.30 12.83 3.55
CA GLN A 116 15.98 14.14 3.54
C GLN A 116 16.72 14.42 4.85
N GLU A 117 16.13 14.03 5.99
CA GLU A 117 16.73 14.24 7.33
C GLU A 117 17.91 13.30 7.61
N LEU A 118 17.87 12.08 7.08
CA LEU A 118 18.94 11.09 7.26
C LEU A 118 20.23 11.44 6.50
N ASP A 119 20.24 12.54 5.74
CA ASP A 119 21.36 13.01 4.91
C ASP A 119 22.07 11.86 4.18
N ILE A 120 21.27 10.94 3.62
CA ILE A 120 21.74 9.89 2.71
C ILE A 120 22.05 10.53 1.34
N LYS A 121 22.67 11.71 1.36
CA LYS A 121 23.37 12.34 0.26
C LYS A 121 24.83 11.90 0.38
N LYS A 122 25.15 10.79 -0.27
CA LYS A 122 26.50 10.53 -0.78
C LYS A 122 26.42 10.40 -2.27
#